data_AF-A0A1B7VJS9-F1
#
_entry.id   AF-A0A1B7VJS9-F1
#
_cell.length_a   1.000
_cell.length_b   1.000
_cell.length_c   1.000
_cell.angle_alpha   90.00
_cell.angle_beta   90.00
_cell.angle_gamma   90.00
#
_symmetry.space_group_name_H-M   'P 1'
#
loop_
_entity.id
_entity.type
_entity.pdbx_description
1 polymer ?
#
loop_
_entity_poly.entity_id
_entity_poly.type
_entity_poly.pdbx_seq_one_letter_code
_entity_poly.pdbx_strand_id
1 'polypeptide(L)'
;MGKPLFISDLYSLGVTCLHLLTGMSPFDLYSPMEGEWVWRDYLNGNLVSDELGKILEKLANPIAKHRYQSVKQVVILKNKNTAVPDIIKYRY
;
A
#
# COMPACT_ATOMS: atom_id res chain seq x y z
N MET A 1 15.21 23.54 -7.83
CA MET A 1 14.71 22.50 -8.75
C MET A 1 13.69 21.65 -7.99
N GLY A 2 12.40 21.78 -8.32
CA GLY A 2 11.34 21.02 -7.64
C GLY A 2 11.40 19.55 -8.05
N LYS A 3 11.69 18.65 -7.11
CA LYS A 3 11.47 17.22 -7.35
C LYS A 3 9.95 17.06 -7.51
N PRO A 4 9.45 16.47 -8.61
CA PRO A 4 8.03 16.16 -8.73
C PRO A 4 7.62 15.40 -7.47
N LEU A 5 6.63 15.90 -6.74
CA LEU A 5 6.23 15.40 -5.42
C LEU A 5 5.44 14.10 -5.58
N PHE A 6 6.05 13.05 -6.14
CA PHE A 6 5.44 11.72 -6.26
C PHE A 6 4.94 11.19 -4.90
N ILE A 7 5.51 11.70 -3.81
CA ILE A 7 5.18 11.34 -2.44
C ILE A 7 3.76 11.79 -2.05
N SER A 8 3.26 12.92 -2.55
CA SER A 8 1.87 13.35 -2.29
C SER A 8 0.87 12.52 -3.07
N ASP A 9 1.18 12.18 -4.32
CA ASP A 9 0.29 11.35 -5.15
C ASP A 9 0.17 9.93 -4.58
N LEU A 10 1.29 9.37 -4.09
CA LEU A 10 1.30 8.07 -3.41
C LEU A 10 0.48 8.06 -2.12
N TYR A 11 0.50 9.16 -1.38
CA TYR A 11 -0.33 9.32 -0.19
C TYR A 11 -1.82 9.35 -0.56
N SER A 12 -2.20 10.23 -1.48
CA SER A 12 -3.58 10.36 -1.95
C SER A 12 -4.11 9.05 -2.52
N LEU A 13 -3.28 8.28 -3.23
CA LEU A 13 -3.62 6.96 -3.73
C LEU A 13 -3.87 5.96 -2.59
N GLY A 14 -2.97 5.90 -1.59
CA GLY A 14 -3.14 5.03 -0.42
C GLY A 14 -4.44 5.32 0.32
N VAL A 15 -4.72 6.59 0.62
CA VAL A 15 -5.95 7.03 1.29
C VAL A 15 -7.19 6.69 0.46
N THR A 16 -7.13 6.91 -0.86
CA THR A 16 -8.23 6.56 -1.78
C THR A 16 -8.50 5.05 -1.77
N CYS A 17 -7.46 4.22 -1.81
CA CYS A 17 -7.62 2.77 -1.73
C CYS A 17 -8.26 2.33 -0.41
N LEU A 18 -7.84 2.92 0.72
CA LEU A 18 -8.46 2.63 2.03
C LEU A 18 -9.94 3.01 2.06
N HIS A 19 -10.29 4.17 1.51
CA HIS A 19 -11.68 4.61 1.37
C HIS A 19 -12.50 3.63 0.51
N LEU A 20 -11.97 3.20 -0.64
CA LEU A 20 -12.68 2.27 -1.53
C LEU A 20 -12.85 0.87 -0.92
N LEU A 21 -11.87 0.39 -0.15
CA LEU A 21 -11.91 -0.93 0.48
C LEU A 21 -12.87 -1.01 1.66
N THR A 22 -13.04 0.09 2.39
CA THR A 22 -13.85 0.12 3.61
C THR A 22 -15.20 0.79 3.42
N GLY A 23 -15.32 1.66 2.40
CA GLY A 23 -16.46 2.57 2.23
C GLY A 23 -16.51 3.71 3.26
N MET A 24 -15.53 3.80 4.16
CA MET A 24 -15.50 4.76 5.27
C MET A 24 -14.73 6.01 4.90
N SER A 25 -15.09 7.15 5.50
CA SER A 25 -14.34 8.39 5.34
C SER A 25 -12.91 8.22 5.86
N PRO A 26 -11.87 8.72 5.16
CA PRO A 26 -10.49 8.72 5.66
C PRO A 26 -10.32 9.31 7.06
N PHE A 27 -11.18 10.25 7.46
CA PHE A 27 -11.17 10.84 8.80
C PHE A 27 -11.59 9.85 9.90
N ASP A 28 -12.47 8.90 9.57
CA ASP A 28 -12.92 7.86 10.51
C ASP A 28 -11.96 6.67 10.55
N LEU A 29 -11.10 6.54 9.54
CA LEU A 29 -10.15 5.42 9.40
C LEU A 29 -8.79 5.69 10.06
N TYR A 30 -8.50 6.92 10.45
CA TYR A 30 -7.23 7.30 11.07
C TYR A 30 -7.46 7.67 12.53
N SER A 31 -6.76 7.01 13.45
CA SER A 31 -6.77 7.37 14.87
C SER A 31 -5.66 8.38 15.15
N PRO A 32 -5.98 9.67 15.42
CA PRO A 32 -4.95 10.65 15.73
C PRO A 32 -4.26 10.40 17.08
N MET A 33 -4.94 9.71 17.99
CA MET A 33 -4.41 9.36 19.32
C MET A 33 -3.30 8.31 19.22
N GLU A 34 -3.52 7.30 18.39
CA GLU A 34 -2.54 6.22 18.17
C GLU A 34 -1.55 6.55 17.05
N GLY A 35 -1.89 7.51 16.18
CA GLY A 35 -1.09 7.86 15.01
C GLY A 35 -1.12 6.79 13.91
N GLU A 36 -2.16 5.95 13.90
CA GLU A 36 -2.26 4.76 13.06
C GLU A 36 -3.59 4.66 12.31
N TRP A 37 -3.58 3.88 11.23
CA TRP A 37 -4.78 3.57 10.46
C TRP A 37 -5.48 2.34 11.04
N VAL A 38 -6.75 2.49 11.40
CA VAL A 38 -7.59 1.42 11.98
C VAL A 38 -8.48 0.72 10.95
N TRP A 39 -8.15 0.88 9.67
CA TRP A 39 -8.97 0.45 8.52
C TRP A 39 -9.25 -1.05 8.41
N ARG A 40 -8.42 -1.91 9.02
CA ARG A 40 -8.61 -3.37 8.99
C ARG A 40 -9.88 -3.81 9.71
N ASP A 41 -10.34 -3.04 10.68
CA ASP A 41 -11.58 -3.31 11.41
C ASP A 41 -12.84 -2.96 10.60
N TYR A 42 -12.69 -2.19 9.52
CA TYR A 42 -13.77 -1.67 8.68
C TYR A 42 -13.84 -2.34 7.30
N LEU A 43 -13.26 -3.54 7.15
CA LEU A 43 -13.20 -4.23 5.87
C LEU A 43 -14.56 -4.73 5.36
N ASN A 44 -15.62 -4.75 6.17
CA ASN A 44 -17.00 -5.04 5.75
C ASN A 44 -17.15 -6.33 4.91
N GLY A 45 -16.38 -7.38 5.24
CA GLY A 45 -16.39 -8.65 4.51
C GLY A 45 -15.37 -8.77 3.37
N ASN A 46 -14.61 -7.71 3.08
CA ASN A 46 -13.48 -7.77 2.16
C ASN A 46 -12.27 -8.47 2.80
N LEU A 47 -11.67 -9.41 2.06
CA LEU A 47 -10.43 -10.07 2.49
C LEU A 47 -9.23 -9.36 1.86
N VAL A 48 -8.36 -8.83 2.72
CA VAL A 48 -7.12 -8.18 2.29
C VAL A 48 -5.94 -8.98 2.83
N SER A 49 -5.07 -9.45 1.92
CA SER A 49 -3.82 -10.12 2.31
C SER A 49 -2.93 -9.19 3.12
N ASP A 50 -2.14 -9.73 4.05
CA ASP A 50 -1.20 -8.92 4.84
C ASP A 50 -0.17 -8.17 4.01
N GLU A 51 0.23 -8.73 2.87
CA GLU A 51 1.15 -8.05 1.94
C GLU A 51 0.52 -6.77 1.37
N LEU A 52 -0.69 -6.87 0.82
CA LEU A 52 -1.42 -5.71 0.32
C LEU A 52 -1.67 -4.69 1.44
N GLY A 53 -2.03 -5.15 2.64
CA GLY A 53 -2.26 -4.26 3.77
C GLY A 53 -1.01 -3.46 4.15
N LYS A 54 0.17 -4.09 4.21
CA LYS A 54 1.45 -3.40 4.45
C LYS A 54 1.78 -2.37 3.37
N ILE A 55 1.43 -2.67 2.11
CA ILE A 55 1.61 -1.72 1.01
C ILE A 55 0.71 -0.49 1.21
N LEU A 56 -0.56 -0.69 1.54
CA LEU A 56 -1.53 0.37 1.76
C LEU A 56 -1.17 1.24 2.97
N GLU A 57 -0.80 0.62 4.10
CA GLU A 57 -0.35 1.31 5.31
C GLU A 57 0.88 2.20 5.04
N LYS A 58 1.83 1.69 4.23
CA LYS A 58 3.03 2.45 3.86
C LYS A 58 2.77 3.54 2.82
N LEU A 59 1.81 3.35 1.92
CA LEU A 59 1.35 4.41 0.99
C LEU A 59 0.69 5.55 1.75
N ALA A 60 -0.24 5.21 2.64
CA ALA A 60 -1.03 6.16 3.41
C ALA A 60 -0.31 6.68 4.68
N ASN A 61 0.99 6.43 4.84
CA ASN A 61 1.69 6.88 6.04
C ASN A 61 1.68 8.43 6.14
N PRO A 62 1.23 9.01 7.27
CA PRO A 62 1.18 10.47 7.45
C PRO A 62 2.58 11.11 7.35
N ILE A 63 3.61 10.36 7.74
CA ILE A 63 4.99 10.82 7.75
C ILE A 63 5.63 10.55 6.39
N ALA A 64 5.91 11.62 5.63
CA ALA A 64 6.42 11.56 4.27
C ALA A 64 7.70 10.72 4.08
N LYS A 65 8.61 10.72 5.07
CA LYS A 65 9.85 9.91 5.06
C LYS A 65 9.61 8.41 5.21
N HIS A 66 8.47 8.00 5.78
CA HIS A 66 8.10 6.60 5.96
C HIS A 66 7.29 6.05 4.78
N ARG A 67 6.82 6.94 3.90
CA ARG A 67 6.18 6.56 2.63
C ARG A 67 7.17 6.03 1.60
N TYR A 68 6.63 5.35 0.59
CA TYR A 68 7.39 5.01 -0.61
C TYR A 68 7.93 6.27 -1.28
N GLN A 69 9.22 6.26 -1.60
CA GLN A 69 9.89 7.40 -2.23
C GLN A 69 9.81 7.35 -3.76
N SER A 70 9.34 6.25 -4.34
CA SER A 70 9.06 6.11 -5.76
C SER A 70 8.04 5.02 -6.04
N VAL A 71 7.29 5.18 -7.14
CA VAL A 71 6.33 4.18 -7.65
C VAL A 71 6.99 2.82 -7.89
N LYS A 72 8.26 2.81 -8.31
CA LYS A 72 9.03 1.56 -8.51
C LYS A 72 9.08 0.71 -7.24
N GLN A 73 9.16 1.32 -6.05
CA GLN A 73 9.20 0.56 -4.80
C GLN A 73 7.86 -0.14 -4.49
N VAL A 74 6.74 0.42 -4.96
CA VAL A 74 5.40 -0.18 -4.83
C VAL A 74 5.27 -1.38 -5.76
N VAL A 75 5.76 -1.25 -7.00
CA VAL A 75 5.68 -2.30 -8.03
C VAL A 75 6.58 -3.50 -7.72
N ILE A 76 7.74 -3.28 -7.08
CA ILE A 76 8.70 -4.35 -6.75
C ILE A 76 8.14 -5.37 -5.75
N LEU A 77 7.16 -4.99 -4.91
CA LEU A 77 6.54 -5.93 -3.96
C LEU A 77 5.57 -6.90 -4.66
N LYS A 78 4.79 -6.42 -5.63
CA LYS A 78 3.85 -7.26 -6.39
C LYS A 78 4.53 -8.37 -7.20
N ASN A 79 5.79 -8.18 -7.60
CA ASN A 79 6.54 -9.14 -8.43
C ASN A 79 7.33 -10.21 -7.65
N LYS A 80 7.28 -10.24 -6.31
CA LYS A 80 7.92 -11.33 -5.54
C LYS A 80 7.22 -12.69 -5.67
N ASN A 81 6.03 -12.73 -6.30
CA ASN A 81 5.31 -13.96 -6.65
C ASN A 81 5.38 -14.36 -8.12
N THR A 82 6.18 -13.70 -8.96
CA THR A 82 6.60 -14.30 -10.24
C THR A 82 7.90 -15.06 -10.02
N ALA A 83 7.83 -16.14 -9.24
CA ALA A 83 8.73 -17.25 -9.50
C ALA A 83 8.38 -17.70 -10.92
N VAL A 84 9.20 -17.31 -11.90
CA VAL A 84 9.27 -18.07 -13.14
C VAL A 84 9.70 -19.46 -12.67
N PRO A 85 8.87 -20.51 -12.77
CA PRO A 85 9.36 -21.84 -12.44
C PRO A 85 10.55 -22.09 -13.37
N ASP A 86 11.66 -22.52 -12.80
CA ASP A 86 12.90 -22.94 -13.47
C ASP A 86 12.64 -24.18 -14.38
N ILE A 87 11.75 -24.07 -15.38
CA ILE A 87 11.43 -25.17 -16.29
C ILE A 87 12.55 -25.35 -17.35
N ILE A 88 13.55 -24.47 -17.40
CA ILE A 88 14.72 -24.61 -18.29
C ILE A 88 15.96 -25.10 -17.53
N LYS A 89 15.80 -26.09 -16.65
CA LYS A 89 16.94 -26.87 -16.11
C LYS A 89 16.89 -28.37 -16.32
N TYR A 90 15.92 -28.89 -17.08
CA TYR A 90 15.91 -30.30 -17.46
C TYR A 90 15.48 -30.50 -18.92
N ARG A 91 16.43 -30.49 -19.85
CA ARG A 91 16.73 -31.68 -20.69
C ARG A 91 17.81 -31.40 -21.74
N TYR A 92 18.58 -32.45 -21.93
CA TYR A 92 19.60 -32.72 -22.94
C TYR A 92 19.19 -32.38 -24.38
#